data_AF-A0A254SAI7-F1
#
_entry.id   AF-A0A254SAI7-F1
#
_cell.length_a   1.000
_cell.length_b   1.000
_cell.length_c   1.000
_cell.angle_alpha   90.00
_cell.angle_beta   90.00
_cell.angle_gamma   90.00
#
_symmetry.space_group_name_H-M   'P 1'
#
loop_
_entity.id
_entity.type
_entity.pdbx_description
1 polymer ?
#
loop_
_entity_poly.entity_id
_entity_poly.type
_entity_poly.pdbx_seq_one_letter_code
_entity_poly.pdbx_strand_id
1 'polypeptide(L)'
;MSWSIVFFAIMMLLLLRILRLRIRANSSRSESFKRLPPKDQLAVLKECLLNNPSEANLRNLADFAEKNSLNIDVESYRPFLKSQLEIFGRKDAIAEDNELYIAETAWIDKITPLEFKEAEAFKQENEKTKYIERSLEGIARLYSDEAILEELAILVPEYPHASKLAESYKQLMQTRDESGADDKSLEALRKQKETWEEDLLNVKLVDSRK
;
A
#
# COMPACT_ATOMS: atom_id res chain seq x y z
N MET A 1 -11.16 3.26 37.38
CA MET A 1 -9.87 2.91 36.74
C MET A 1 -9.17 4.21 36.36
N SER A 2 -7.92 4.43 36.77
CA SER A 2 -7.28 5.72 36.53
C SER A 2 -6.96 5.87 35.04
N TRP A 3 -7.24 7.05 34.50
CA TRP A 3 -6.92 7.43 33.12
C TRP A 3 -5.43 7.23 32.77
N SER A 4 -4.57 7.22 33.80
CA SER A 4 -3.15 6.90 33.73
C SER A 4 -2.87 5.49 33.20
N ILE A 5 -3.70 4.50 33.57
CA ILE A 5 -3.55 3.11 33.13
C ILE A 5 -3.94 2.95 31.65
N VAL A 6 -4.98 3.68 31.22
CA VAL A 6 -5.44 3.68 29.82
C VAL A 6 -4.41 4.35 28.92
N PHE A 7 -3.87 5.51 29.32
CA PHE A 7 -2.79 6.18 28.61
C PHE A 7 -1.53 5.30 28.51
N PHE A 8 -1.16 4.62 29.60
CA PHE A 8 -0.01 3.72 29.61
C PHE A 8 -0.22 2.49 28.71
N ALA A 9 -1.43 1.93 28.66
CA ALA A 9 -1.76 0.82 27.76
C ALA A 9 -1.72 1.25 26.28
N ILE A 10 -2.22 2.44 25.95
CA ILE A 10 -2.17 3.00 24.59
C ILE A 10 -0.72 3.31 24.17
N MET A 11 0.06 3.94 25.06
CA MET A 11 1.49 4.17 24.84
C MET A 11 2.27 2.86 24.69
N MET A 12 1.96 1.84 25.49
CA MET A 12 2.58 0.52 25.39
C MET A 12 2.23 -0.18 24.06
N LEU A 13 0.98 -0.06 23.58
CA LEU A 13 0.57 -0.60 22.27
C LEU A 13 1.21 0.15 21.09
N LEU A 14 1.37 1.48 21.19
CA LEU A 14 2.09 2.28 20.21
C LEU A 14 3.59 1.92 20.21
N LEU A 15 4.22 1.76 21.38
CA LEU A 15 5.62 1.30 21.48
C LEU A 15 5.79 -0.13 21.00
N LEU A 16 4.83 -1.03 21.25
CA LEU A 16 4.85 -2.39 20.72
C LEU A 16 4.68 -2.41 19.20
N ARG A 17 3.84 -1.52 18.64
CA ARG A 17 3.72 -1.33 17.19
C ARG A 17 5.04 -0.81 16.60
N ILE A 18 5.66 0.20 17.21
CA ILE A 18 6.96 0.76 16.79
C ILE A 18 8.09 -0.27 16.95
N LEU A 19 8.08 -1.09 18.01
CA LEU A 19 9.07 -2.14 18.24
C LEU A 19 8.90 -3.31 17.26
N ARG A 20 7.65 -3.73 16.99
CA ARG A 20 7.32 -4.75 15.98
C ARG A 20 7.66 -4.26 14.58
N LEU A 21 7.41 -2.98 14.28
CA LEU A 21 7.82 -2.32 13.05
C LEU A 21 9.34 -2.12 12.96
N ARG A 22 10.07 -1.89 14.07
CA ARG A 22 11.55 -1.87 14.10
C ARG A 22 12.16 -3.26 13.89
N ILE A 23 11.57 -4.30 14.46
CA ILE A 23 11.96 -5.69 14.21
C ILE A 23 11.68 -6.06 12.74
N ARG A 24 10.61 -5.53 12.15
CA ARG A 24 10.30 -5.66 10.72
C ARG A 24 11.15 -4.73 9.83
N ALA A 25 11.61 -3.58 10.31
CA ALA A 25 12.53 -2.69 9.60
C ALA A 25 13.96 -3.27 9.50
N ASN A 26 14.33 -4.17 10.41
CA ASN A 26 15.52 -5.01 10.28
C ASN A 26 15.31 -6.26 9.38
N SER A 27 14.12 -6.44 8.78
CA SER A 27 13.77 -7.69 8.08
C SER A 27 14.31 -7.83 6.67
N SER A 28 14.80 -6.78 6.00
CA SER A 28 15.47 -6.94 4.69
C SER A 28 16.71 -7.86 4.78
N ARG A 29 17.26 -8.05 6.00
CA ARG A 29 18.38 -8.94 6.29
C ARG A 29 17.97 -10.31 6.84
N SER A 30 16.70 -10.52 7.21
CA SER A 30 16.26 -11.80 7.77
C SER A 30 16.15 -12.86 6.67
N GLU A 31 16.49 -14.11 7.00
CA GLU A 31 16.36 -15.24 6.08
C GLU A 31 14.92 -15.45 5.57
N SER A 32 13.92 -15.09 6.39
CA SER A 32 12.51 -15.15 6.01
C SER A 32 12.18 -14.22 4.84
N PHE A 33 12.69 -12.98 4.85
CA PHE A 33 12.45 -12.01 3.77
C PHE A 33 13.16 -12.44 2.48
N LYS A 34 14.40 -12.91 2.58
CA LYS A 34 15.19 -13.36 1.41
C LYS A 34 14.55 -14.55 0.67
N ARG A 35 13.72 -15.34 1.36
CA ARG A 35 12.99 -16.48 0.79
C ARG A 35 11.68 -16.09 0.12
N LEU A 36 11.19 -14.86 0.31
CA LEU A 36 9.99 -14.39 -0.35
C LEU A 36 10.20 -14.28 -1.86
N PRO A 37 9.16 -14.47 -2.68
CA PRO A 37 9.19 -14.10 -4.09
C PRO A 37 9.56 -12.61 -4.27
N PRO A 38 10.20 -12.22 -5.39
CA PRO A 38 10.58 -10.83 -5.64
C PRO A 38 9.40 -9.84 -5.55
N LYS A 39 8.20 -10.23 -6.00
CA LYS A 39 7.00 -9.38 -5.91
C LYS A 39 6.61 -9.05 -4.47
N ASP A 40 6.68 -10.04 -3.58
CA ASP A 40 6.38 -9.87 -2.15
C ASP A 40 7.49 -9.09 -1.44
N GLN A 41 8.75 -9.29 -1.83
CA GLN A 41 9.87 -8.47 -1.33
C GLN A 41 9.66 -6.99 -1.69
N LEU A 42 9.29 -6.70 -2.94
CA LEU A 42 9.03 -5.34 -3.40
C LEU A 42 7.87 -4.71 -2.62
N ALA A 43 6.75 -5.41 -2.47
CA ALA A 43 5.61 -4.93 -1.71
C ALA A 43 5.98 -4.58 -0.25
N VAL A 44 6.75 -5.45 0.42
CA VAL A 44 7.24 -5.20 1.78
C VAL A 44 8.17 -3.98 1.82
N LEU A 45 9.06 -3.81 0.85
CA LEU A 45 9.97 -2.66 0.79
C LEU A 45 9.22 -1.35 0.57
N LYS A 46 8.22 -1.32 -0.33
CA LYS A 46 7.31 -0.18 -0.52
C LYS A 46 6.59 0.18 0.80
N GLU A 47 6.00 -0.83 1.46
CA GLU A 47 5.29 -0.65 2.74
C GLU A 47 6.24 -0.15 3.86
N CYS A 48 7.46 -0.68 3.95
CA CYS A 48 8.44 -0.25 4.93
C CYS A 48 8.88 1.20 4.70
N LEU A 49 9.06 1.61 3.44
CA LEU A 49 9.43 2.98 3.10
C LEU A 49 8.29 3.95 3.47
N LEU A 50 7.05 3.67 3.08
CA LEU A 50 5.89 4.51 3.43
C LEU A 50 5.63 4.61 4.94
N ASN A 51 5.72 3.50 5.67
CA ASN A 51 5.41 3.49 7.10
C ASN A 51 6.53 4.06 7.98
N ASN A 52 7.78 3.98 7.51
CA ASN A 52 8.93 4.52 8.23
C ASN A 52 9.96 5.07 7.23
N PRO A 53 9.71 6.26 6.68
CA PRO A 53 10.56 6.87 5.68
C PRO A 53 11.94 7.15 6.27
N SER A 54 12.96 6.51 5.70
CA SER A 54 14.34 6.63 6.19
C SER A 54 15.33 6.26 5.10
N GLU A 55 16.55 6.80 5.21
CA GLU A 55 17.68 6.46 4.33
C GLU A 55 17.96 4.94 4.30
N ALA A 56 17.75 4.25 5.42
CA ALA A 56 17.92 2.81 5.48
C ALA A 56 16.88 2.06 4.63
N ASN A 57 15.60 2.45 4.72
CA ASN A 57 14.54 1.83 3.93
C ASN A 57 14.65 2.19 2.44
N LEU A 58 15.03 3.43 2.13
CA LEU A 58 15.30 3.86 0.76
C LEU A 58 16.45 3.06 0.14
N ARG A 59 17.53 2.86 0.90
CA ARG A 59 18.66 2.03 0.46
C ARG A 59 18.28 0.56 0.27
N ASN A 60 17.47 -0.02 1.15
CA ASN A 60 16.98 -1.39 0.99
C ASN A 60 16.20 -1.56 -0.34
N LEU A 61 15.39 -0.55 -0.70
CA LEU A 61 14.68 -0.53 -1.98
C LEU A 61 15.64 -0.37 -3.16
N ALA A 62 16.64 0.49 -3.05
CA ALA A 62 17.69 0.67 -4.07
C ALA A 62 18.48 -0.62 -4.33
N ASP A 63 18.95 -1.28 -3.27
CA ASP A 63 19.71 -2.54 -3.34
C ASP A 63 18.86 -3.64 -3.98
N PHE A 64 17.55 -3.70 -3.68
CA PHE A 64 16.61 -4.61 -4.32
C PHE A 64 16.42 -4.30 -5.81
N ALA A 65 16.29 -3.01 -6.15
CA ALA A 65 16.11 -2.56 -7.54
C ALA A 65 17.31 -2.95 -8.41
N GLU A 66 18.53 -2.69 -7.92
CA GLU A 66 19.78 -3.08 -8.60
C GLU A 66 19.84 -4.59 -8.83
N LYS A 67 19.59 -5.38 -7.78
CA LYS A 67 19.61 -6.85 -7.85
C LYS A 67 18.61 -7.43 -8.87
N ASN A 68 17.45 -6.79 -9.02
CA ASN A 68 16.38 -7.26 -9.90
C ASN A 68 16.31 -6.50 -11.23
N SER A 69 17.33 -5.67 -11.54
CA SER A 69 17.39 -4.86 -12.76
C SER A 69 16.15 -3.97 -12.97
N LEU A 70 15.61 -3.43 -11.88
CA LEU A 70 14.53 -2.44 -11.90
C LEU A 70 15.13 -1.04 -11.95
N ASN A 71 14.65 -0.20 -12.86
CA ASN A 71 15.06 1.18 -12.95
C ASN A 71 14.21 2.05 -12.02
N ILE A 72 14.72 2.35 -10.83
CA ILE A 72 14.06 3.19 -9.83
C ILE A 72 14.97 4.37 -9.50
N ASP A 73 14.51 5.59 -9.74
CA ASP A 73 15.22 6.80 -9.35
C ASP A 73 15.00 7.10 -7.86
N VAL A 74 15.70 6.36 -7.00
CA VAL A 74 15.60 6.51 -5.54
C VAL A 74 16.07 7.88 -5.04
N GLU A 75 16.92 8.58 -5.79
CA GLU A 75 17.42 9.90 -5.40
C GLU A 75 16.31 10.94 -5.43
N SER A 76 15.33 10.80 -6.34
CA SER A 76 14.14 11.64 -6.37
C SER A 76 13.23 11.52 -5.14
N TYR A 77 13.43 10.52 -4.27
CA TYR A 77 12.68 10.37 -3.01
C TYR A 77 13.30 11.15 -1.84
N ARG A 78 14.61 11.45 -1.87
CA ARG A 78 15.30 12.15 -0.77
C ARG A 78 14.67 13.50 -0.36
N PRO A 79 14.09 14.30 -1.27
CA PRO A 79 13.37 15.52 -0.88
C PRO A 79 12.25 15.25 0.13
N PHE A 80 11.52 14.13 0.01
CA PHE A 80 10.46 13.77 0.97
C PHE A 80 11.03 13.49 2.36
N LEU A 81 12.16 12.78 2.45
CA LEU A 81 12.86 12.55 3.73
C LEU A 81 13.24 13.86 4.42
N LYS A 82 13.68 14.85 3.63
CA LYS A 82 13.99 16.18 4.14
C LYS A 82 12.73 16.90 4.63
N SER A 83 11.66 16.89 3.85
CA SER A 83 10.37 17.50 4.23
C SER A 83 9.80 16.89 5.51
N GLN A 84 9.93 15.58 5.71
CA GLN A 84 9.51 14.95 6.96
C GLN A 84 10.28 15.45 8.16
N LEU A 85 11.60 15.60 8.06
CA LEU A 85 12.40 16.15 9.14
C LEU A 85 12.04 17.61 9.47
N GLU A 86 11.60 18.39 8.47
CA GLU A 86 11.16 19.77 8.64
C GLU A 86 9.78 19.87 9.30
N ILE A 87 8.87 18.93 8.99
CA ILE A 87 7.56 18.81 9.62
C ILE A 87 7.67 18.23 11.03
N PHE A 88 8.65 17.35 11.27
CA PHE A 88 8.86 16.65 12.53
C PHE A 88 9.07 17.63 13.69
N GLY A 89 8.09 17.71 14.60
CA GLY A 89 8.13 18.56 15.79
C GLY A 89 7.32 19.86 15.68
N ARG A 90 6.74 20.17 14.51
CA ARG A 90 5.77 21.26 14.35
C ARG A 90 4.39 20.81 14.84
N LYS A 91 3.72 21.64 15.64
CA LYS A 91 2.41 21.30 16.26
C LYS A 91 1.22 21.54 15.33
N ASP A 92 1.45 22.20 14.20
CA ASP A 92 0.46 22.77 13.29
C ASP A 92 0.62 22.25 11.84
N ALA A 93 1.29 21.11 11.66
CA ALA A 93 1.68 20.61 10.34
C ALA A 93 0.84 19.43 9.81
N ILE A 94 -0.35 19.16 10.38
CA ILE A 94 -1.20 18.02 9.97
C ILE A 94 -1.58 18.08 8.48
N ALA A 95 -1.91 19.26 7.97
CA ALA A 95 -2.25 19.43 6.55
C ALA A 95 -1.03 19.15 5.65
N GLU A 96 0.15 19.68 6.02
CA GLU A 96 1.40 19.46 5.30
C GLU A 96 1.84 17.99 5.35
N ASP A 97 1.62 17.31 6.47
CA ASP A 97 1.89 15.87 6.64
C ASP A 97 1.00 15.02 5.72
N ASN A 98 -0.29 15.37 5.58
CA ASN A 98 -1.19 14.73 4.64
C ASN A 98 -0.78 14.96 3.18
N GLU A 99 -0.42 16.19 2.80
CA GLU A 99 0.07 16.50 1.45
C GLU A 99 1.36 15.73 1.13
N LEU A 100 2.27 15.65 2.10
CA LEU A 100 3.50 14.89 1.97
C LEU A 100 3.22 13.39 1.79
N TYR A 101 2.33 12.82 2.59
CA TYR A 101 1.92 11.42 2.46
C TYR A 101 1.29 11.11 1.09
N ILE A 102 0.46 12.02 0.56
CA ILE A 102 -0.11 11.88 -0.79
C ILE A 102 1.00 11.89 -1.84
N ALA A 103 1.96 12.80 -1.74
CA ALA A 103 3.08 12.87 -2.68
C ALA A 103 3.98 11.61 -2.61
N GLU A 104 4.20 11.08 -1.41
CA GLU A 104 4.99 9.86 -1.20
C GLU A 104 4.29 8.62 -1.76
N THR A 105 2.98 8.46 -1.54
CA THR A 105 2.22 7.33 -2.10
C THR A 105 2.20 7.37 -3.63
N ALA A 106 2.03 8.56 -4.22
CA ALA A 106 2.13 8.74 -5.67
C ALA A 106 3.54 8.42 -6.21
N TRP A 107 4.60 8.78 -5.49
CA TRP A 107 5.96 8.40 -5.88
C TRP A 107 6.17 6.88 -5.82
N ILE A 108 5.69 6.25 -4.74
CA ILE A 108 5.81 4.80 -4.54
C ILE A 108 5.08 4.02 -5.63
N ASP A 109 3.95 4.51 -6.11
CA ASP A 109 3.17 3.84 -7.17
C ASP A 109 3.78 3.99 -8.57
N LYS A 110 4.74 4.89 -8.78
CA LYS A 110 5.59 4.86 -9.98
C LYS A 110 6.44 3.59 -10.05
N ILE A 111 6.64 2.93 -8.92
CA ILE A 111 7.27 1.60 -8.85
C ILE A 111 6.16 0.57 -9.03
N THR A 112 5.91 0.25 -10.31
CA THR A 112 4.86 -0.66 -10.73
C THR A 112 5.00 -2.03 -10.05
N PRO A 113 3.93 -2.55 -9.43
CA PRO A 113 3.88 -3.93 -8.92
C PRO A 113 4.29 -4.96 -9.99
N LEU A 114 5.08 -5.96 -9.60
CA LEU A 114 5.56 -6.98 -10.54
C LEU A 114 4.43 -7.87 -11.05
N GLU A 115 3.34 -7.96 -10.30
CA GLU A 115 2.10 -8.66 -10.64
C GLU A 115 1.51 -8.16 -11.96
N PHE A 116 1.62 -6.87 -12.29
CA PHE A 116 1.12 -6.35 -13.57
C PHE A 116 1.91 -6.88 -14.78
N LYS A 117 3.22 -7.10 -14.61
CA LYS A 117 4.04 -7.75 -15.64
C LYS A 117 3.66 -9.22 -15.82
N GLU A 118 3.37 -9.93 -14.73
CA GLU A 118 2.85 -11.30 -14.78
C GLU A 118 1.48 -11.34 -15.46
N ALA A 119 0.60 -10.39 -15.14
CA ALA A 119 -0.73 -10.27 -15.75
C ALA A 119 -0.62 -10.11 -17.27
N GLU A 120 0.22 -9.19 -17.76
CA GLU A 120 0.37 -8.95 -19.19
C GLU A 120 0.90 -10.18 -19.94
N ALA A 121 1.77 -10.98 -19.32
CA ALA A 121 2.19 -12.27 -19.89
C ALA A 121 1.00 -13.23 -20.05
N PHE A 122 0.16 -13.38 -19.01
CA PHE A 122 -1.06 -14.22 -19.09
C PHE A 122 -2.07 -13.71 -20.12
N LYS A 123 -2.15 -12.39 -20.32
CA LYS A 123 -3.00 -11.80 -21.35
C LYS A 123 -2.55 -12.23 -22.75
N GLN A 124 -1.24 -12.21 -23.01
CA GLN A 124 -0.66 -12.65 -24.30
C GLN A 124 -0.85 -14.15 -24.53
N GLU A 125 -0.88 -14.95 -23.46
CA GLU A 125 -1.15 -16.39 -23.49
C GLU A 125 -2.65 -16.73 -23.56
N ASN A 126 -3.54 -15.73 -23.61
CA ASN A 126 -5.00 -15.86 -23.56
C ASN A 126 -5.53 -16.55 -22.27
N GLU A 127 -4.77 -16.50 -21.17
CA GLU A 127 -5.17 -17.03 -19.88
C GLU A 127 -5.96 -15.98 -19.07
N LYS A 128 -7.19 -15.70 -19.52
CA LYS A 128 -8.04 -14.61 -18.99
C LYS A 128 -8.20 -14.62 -17.47
N THR A 129 -8.44 -15.78 -16.85
CA THR A 129 -8.60 -15.86 -15.38
C THR A 129 -7.33 -15.44 -14.64
N LYS A 130 -6.15 -15.91 -15.07
CA LYS A 130 -4.88 -15.57 -14.42
C LYS A 130 -4.49 -14.12 -14.66
N TYR A 131 -4.82 -13.57 -15.84
CA TYR A 131 -4.70 -12.13 -16.11
C TYR A 131 -5.50 -11.31 -15.09
N ILE A 132 -6.76 -11.66 -14.85
CA ILE A 132 -7.63 -10.97 -13.88
C ILE A 132 -7.06 -11.10 -12.46
N GLU A 133 -6.73 -12.33 -12.04
CA GLU A 133 -6.17 -12.59 -10.69
C GLU A 133 -4.90 -11.78 -10.43
N ARG A 134 -3.95 -11.77 -11.37
CA ARG A 134 -2.70 -11.01 -11.22
C ARG A 134 -2.90 -9.50 -11.32
N SER A 135 -3.83 -9.04 -12.15
CA SER A 135 -4.16 -7.60 -12.19
C SER A 135 -4.74 -7.13 -10.86
N LEU A 136 -5.66 -7.90 -10.26
CA LEU A 136 -6.25 -7.57 -8.96
C LEU A 136 -5.21 -7.64 -7.82
N GLU A 137 -4.31 -8.63 -7.85
CA GLU A 137 -3.18 -8.70 -6.91
C GLU A 137 -2.27 -7.46 -7.05
N GLY A 138 -1.98 -7.03 -8.28
CA GLY A 138 -1.22 -5.80 -8.54
C GLY A 138 -1.90 -4.55 -8.01
N ILE A 139 -3.22 -4.41 -8.22
CA ILE A 139 -4.03 -3.31 -7.68
C ILE A 139 -3.96 -3.26 -6.16
N ALA A 140 -3.97 -4.42 -5.48
CA ALA A 140 -3.82 -4.51 -4.03
C ALA A 140 -2.43 -4.05 -3.51
N ARG A 141 -1.43 -3.87 -4.39
CA ARG A 141 -0.08 -3.36 -4.04
C ARG A 141 0.12 -1.87 -4.33
N LEU A 142 -0.94 -1.17 -4.75
CA LEU A 142 -0.96 0.27 -4.95
C LEU A 142 -1.38 0.99 -3.67
N TYR A 143 -1.01 2.27 -3.56
CA TYR A 143 -1.23 3.06 -2.35
C TYR A 143 -2.01 4.35 -2.59
N SER A 144 -1.93 4.92 -3.80
CA SER A 144 -2.62 6.14 -4.20
C SER A 144 -4.02 5.83 -4.73
N ASP A 145 -4.99 6.64 -4.32
CA ASP A 145 -6.38 6.50 -4.76
C ASP A 145 -6.50 6.58 -6.29
N GLU A 146 -5.72 7.47 -6.91
CA GLU A 146 -5.70 7.68 -8.36
C GLU A 146 -5.23 6.43 -9.10
N ALA A 147 -4.07 5.86 -8.74
CA ALA A 147 -3.54 4.67 -9.41
C ALA A 147 -4.47 3.45 -9.26
N ILE A 148 -5.08 3.28 -8.07
CA ILE A 148 -6.05 2.19 -7.85
C ILE A 148 -7.25 2.33 -8.78
N LEU A 149 -7.82 3.54 -8.89
CA LEU A 149 -8.98 3.79 -9.74
C LEU A 149 -8.65 3.67 -11.23
N GLU A 150 -7.48 4.13 -11.65
CA GLU A 150 -7.00 4.01 -13.04
C GLU A 150 -6.84 2.54 -13.46
N GLU A 151 -6.15 1.74 -12.65
CA GLU A 151 -5.91 0.32 -12.96
C GLU A 151 -7.22 -0.50 -12.92
N LEU A 152 -8.13 -0.18 -12.00
CA LEU A 152 -9.48 -0.77 -12.03
C LEU A 152 -10.21 -0.43 -13.32
N ALA A 153 -10.11 0.81 -13.81
CA ALA A 153 -10.75 1.23 -15.05
C ALA A 153 -10.16 0.51 -16.27
N ILE A 154 -8.84 0.30 -16.31
CA ILE A 154 -8.16 -0.48 -17.36
C ILE A 154 -8.65 -1.93 -17.38
N LEU A 155 -8.96 -2.50 -16.21
CA LEU A 155 -9.40 -3.89 -16.07
C LEU A 155 -10.87 -4.12 -16.46
N VAL A 156 -11.72 -3.07 -16.47
CA VAL A 156 -13.17 -3.16 -16.75
C VAL A 156 -13.54 -3.94 -18.03
N PRO A 157 -12.89 -3.74 -19.20
CA PRO A 157 -13.25 -4.46 -20.42
C PRO A 157 -13.12 -5.98 -20.30
N GLU A 158 -12.15 -6.43 -19.51
CA GLU A 158 -11.88 -7.86 -19.31
C GLU A 158 -12.63 -8.44 -18.09
N TYR A 159 -12.84 -7.61 -17.07
CA TYR A 159 -13.54 -7.95 -15.83
C TYR A 159 -14.51 -6.83 -15.42
N PRO A 160 -15.76 -6.86 -15.91
CA PRO A 160 -16.74 -5.80 -15.65
C PRO A 160 -17.02 -5.55 -14.15
N HIS A 161 -16.77 -6.53 -13.29
CA HIS A 161 -16.89 -6.38 -11.84
C HIS A 161 -15.93 -5.32 -11.26
N ALA A 162 -14.82 -5.01 -11.95
CA ALA A 162 -13.91 -3.92 -11.57
C ALA A 162 -14.63 -2.57 -11.43
N SER A 163 -15.71 -2.33 -12.17
CA SER A 163 -16.54 -1.12 -12.01
C SER A 163 -17.17 -1.02 -10.62
N LYS A 164 -17.67 -2.14 -10.08
CA LYS A 164 -18.24 -2.20 -8.73
C LYS A 164 -17.18 -2.02 -7.66
N LEU A 165 -15.99 -2.61 -7.87
CA LEU A 165 -14.84 -2.42 -6.99
C LEU A 165 -14.41 -0.94 -6.95
N ALA A 166 -14.40 -0.26 -8.09
CA ALA A 166 -14.10 1.17 -8.17
C ALA A 166 -15.17 2.04 -7.50
N GLU A 167 -16.46 1.73 -7.68
CA GLU A 167 -17.54 2.42 -6.97
C GLU A 167 -17.45 2.26 -5.45
N SER A 168 -17.22 1.03 -4.98
CA SER A 168 -17.03 0.74 -3.56
C SER A 168 -15.79 1.44 -2.99
N TYR A 169 -14.71 1.53 -3.76
CA TYR A 169 -13.50 2.26 -3.35
C TYR A 169 -13.77 3.77 -3.21
N LYS A 170 -14.53 4.37 -4.13
CA LYS A 170 -14.92 5.79 -4.02
C LYS A 170 -15.75 6.07 -2.78
N GLN A 171 -16.62 5.14 -2.36
CA GLN A 171 -17.37 5.26 -1.10
C GLN A 171 -16.44 5.22 0.13
N LEU A 172 -15.37 4.41 0.07
CA LEU A 172 -14.35 4.36 1.10
C LEU A 172 -13.59 5.70 1.18
N MET A 173 -13.20 6.27 0.04
CA MET A 173 -12.56 7.59 -0.03
C MET A 173 -13.48 8.66 0.58
N GLN A 174 -14.75 8.68 0.19
CA GLN A 174 -15.72 9.63 0.73
C GLN A 174 -15.88 9.48 2.25
N THR A 175 -15.99 8.24 2.73
CA THR A 175 -16.10 7.98 4.17
C THR A 175 -14.85 8.45 4.91
N ARG A 176 -13.65 8.24 4.34
CA ARG A 176 -12.39 8.73 4.91
C ARG A 176 -12.42 10.25 5.04
N ASP A 177 -12.79 10.95 3.98
CA ASP A 177 -12.72 12.41 3.89
C ASP A 177 -13.80 13.10 4.75
N GLU A 178 -14.94 12.45 4.96
CA GLU A 178 -16.06 12.96 5.77
C GLU A 178 -15.98 12.56 7.26
N SER A 179 -15.21 11.52 7.59
CA SER A 179 -15.11 11.00 8.96
C SER A 179 -14.20 11.82 9.87
N GLY A 180 -14.50 11.80 11.18
CA GLY A 180 -13.62 12.37 12.19
C GLY A 180 -12.41 11.48 12.49
N ALA A 181 -11.37 12.06 13.09
CA ALA A 181 -10.16 11.32 13.51
C ALA A 181 -10.34 10.56 14.84
N ASP A 182 -11.57 10.22 15.24
CA ASP A 182 -11.85 9.48 16.46
C ASP A 182 -11.66 7.96 16.29
N ASP A 183 -11.37 7.26 17.38
CA ASP A 183 -11.04 5.83 17.34
C ASP A 183 -12.13 4.97 16.69
N LYS A 184 -13.41 5.33 16.87
CA LYS A 184 -14.53 4.57 16.31
C LYS A 184 -14.61 4.75 14.79
N SER A 185 -14.43 5.97 14.31
CA SER A 185 -14.37 6.27 12.88
C SER A 185 -13.17 5.58 12.21
N LEU A 186 -12.00 5.60 12.84
CA LEU A 186 -10.81 4.91 12.33
C LEU A 186 -10.97 3.37 12.31
N GLU A 187 -11.62 2.79 13.31
CA GLU A 187 -11.91 1.35 13.31
C GLU A 187 -12.92 0.97 12.22
N ALA A 188 -13.95 1.79 12.01
CA ALA A 188 -14.94 1.58 10.96
C ALA A 188 -14.31 1.64 9.56
N LEU A 189 -13.45 2.63 9.31
CA LEU A 189 -12.70 2.75 8.06
C LEU A 189 -11.80 1.55 7.80
N ARG A 190 -11.11 1.03 8.83
CA ARG A 190 -10.27 -0.17 8.69
C ARG A 190 -11.10 -1.37 8.27
N LYS A 191 -12.24 -1.61 8.91
CA LYS A 191 -13.11 -2.74 8.55
C LYS A 191 -13.66 -2.62 7.13
N GLN A 192 -14.04 -1.41 6.71
CA GLN A 192 -14.48 -1.18 5.33
C GLN A 192 -13.36 -1.44 4.32
N LYS A 193 -12.14 -0.99 4.63
CA LYS A 193 -10.96 -1.26 3.80
C LYS A 193 -10.66 -2.75 3.69
N GLU A 194 -10.62 -3.46 4.82
CA GLU A 194 -10.41 -4.92 4.85
C GLU A 194 -11.47 -5.65 4.03
N THR A 195 -12.74 -5.25 4.16
CA THR A 195 -13.84 -5.83 3.37
C THR A 195 -13.64 -5.60 1.86
N TRP A 196 -13.18 -4.40 1.48
CA TRP A 196 -12.91 -4.07 0.09
C TRP A 196 -11.71 -4.86 -0.46
N GLU A 197 -10.64 -5.02 0.32
CA GLU A 197 -9.47 -5.82 -0.05
C GLU A 197 -9.83 -7.30 -0.21
N GLU A 198 -10.68 -7.83 0.67
CA GLU A 198 -11.21 -9.19 0.54
C GLU A 198 -12.05 -9.37 -0.72
N ASP A 199 -12.91 -8.40 -1.08
CA ASP A 199 -13.71 -8.46 -2.31
C ASP A 199 -12.84 -8.31 -3.57
N LEU A 200 -11.79 -7.48 -3.50
CA LEU A 200 -10.81 -7.28 -4.57
C LEU A 200 -10.08 -8.59 -4.89
N LEU A 201 -9.66 -9.33 -3.86
CA LEU A 201 -8.90 -10.58 -4.03
C LEU A 201 -9.78 -11.82 -4.23
N ASN A 202 -11.11 -11.67 -4.13
CA ASN A 202 -12.07 -12.75 -4.39
C ASN A 202 -12.64 -12.65 -5.80
N VAL A 203 -12.03 -13.35 -6.75
CA VAL A 203 -12.41 -13.27 -8.17
C VAL A 203 -13.80 -13.86 -8.40
N LYS A 204 -14.75 -13.00 -8.78
CA LYS A 204 -16.11 -13.40 -9.17
C LYS A 204 -16.13 -13.70 -10.67
N LEU A 205 -15.72 -14.91 -11.04
CA LEU A 205 -15.90 -15.38 -12.40
C LEU A 205 -17.40 -15.58 -12.66
N VAL A 206 -17.96 -14.81 -13.59
CA VAL A 206 -19.32 -15.06 -14.09
C VAL A 206 -19.26 -16.40 -14.82
N ASP A 207 -19.90 -17.41 -14.25
CA ASP A 207 -20.04 -18.74 -14.86
C ASP A 207 -20.78 -18.57 -16.19
N SER A 208 -20.04 -18.57 -17.31
CA SER A 208 -20.58 -18.52 -18.66
C SER A 208 -21.14 -19.88 -19.08
N ARG A 209 -21.96 -20.48 -18.20
CA ARG A 209 -22.84 -21.61 -18.52
C ARG A 209 -24.27 -21.11 -18.63
N LYS A 210 -24.60 -20.56 -19.78
CA LYS A 210 -25.96 -20.58 -20.32
C LYS A 210 -25.90 -20.94 -21.79
#